data_AF-A0A946CPN2-F1
#
_entry.id   AF-A0A946CPN2-F1
#
_cell.length_a   1.000
_cell.length_b   1.000
_cell.length_c   1.000
_cell.angle_alpha   90.00
_cell.angle_beta   90.00
_cell.angle_gamma   90.00
#
_symmetry.space_group_name_H-M   'P 1'
#
loop_
_entity.id
_entity.type
_entity.pdbx_description
1 polymer ?
#
loop_
_entity_poly.entity_id
_entity_poly.type
_entity_poly.pdbx_seq_one_letter_code
_entity_poly.pdbx_strand_id
1 'polypeptide(L)'
;MRERNKSWKEFSRWCEGKRLAELPAHAWTVAAYIRFHEQRKEHAELQEAMKEIARRHLLKGYADPVANKMVQNTLDRVENRQRNRHHHSALFEEDPVQKPRPEKVAPVADKEPPKAGRRKVMRNEPKLVRRKR
;
A
#
# COMPACT_ATOMS: atom_id res chain seq x y z
N MET A 1 16.59 -24.76 2.04
CA MET A 1 17.65 -23.86 1.54
C MET A 1 17.91 -24.08 0.03
N ARG A 2 16.92 -23.89 -0.85
CA ARG A 2 17.02 -24.32 -2.27
C ARG A 2 16.21 -23.45 -3.25
N GLU A 3 16.39 -22.13 -3.29
CA GLU A 3 15.91 -21.35 -4.46
C GLU A 3 16.84 -20.21 -4.91
N ARG A 4 17.99 -19.99 -4.26
CA ARG A 4 18.93 -18.90 -4.61
C ARG A 4 19.26 -18.82 -6.10
N ASN A 5 19.48 -19.96 -6.75
CA ASN A 5 19.80 -19.96 -8.18
C ASN A 5 18.59 -19.71 -9.10
N LYS A 6 17.35 -19.91 -8.63
CA LYS A 6 16.14 -19.81 -9.44
C LYS A 6 15.83 -18.35 -9.79
N SER A 7 15.84 -17.46 -8.79
CA SER A 7 15.56 -16.03 -8.98
C SER A 7 16.58 -15.37 -9.91
N TRP A 8 17.87 -15.73 -9.80
CA TRP A 8 18.90 -15.26 -10.73
C TRP A 8 18.66 -15.76 -12.16
N LYS A 9 18.39 -17.06 -12.34
CA LYS A 9 18.13 -17.63 -13.67
C LYS A 9 16.90 -17.02 -14.32
N GLU A 10 15.86 -16.72 -13.55
CA GLU A 10 14.67 -16.05 -14.06
C GLU A 10 14.96 -14.61 -14.50
N PHE A 11 15.74 -13.86 -13.71
CA PHE A 11 16.21 -12.54 -14.08
C PHE A 11 17.07 -12.57 -15.36
N SER A 12 18.05 -13.46 -15.42
CA SER A 12 18.91 -13.69 -16.59
C SER A 12 18.09 -13.99 -17.85
N ARG A 13 17.16 -14.94 -17.77
CA ARG A 13 16.25 -15.29 -18.87
C ARG A 13 15.36 -14.12 -19.29
N TRP A 14 14.89 -13.33 -18.33
CA TRP A 14 14.09 -12.14 -18.62
C TRP A 14 14.93 -11.07 -19.33
N CYS A 15 16.17 -10.83 -18.88
CA CYS A 15 17.12 -9.93 -19.52
C CYS A 15 17.42 -10.39 -20.96
N GLU A 16 17.70 -11.68 -21.17
CA GLU A 16 17.93 -12.26 -22.50
C GLU A 16 16.72 -12.02 -23.43
N GLY A 17 15.51 -12.31 -22.96
CA GLY A 17 14.28 -12.09 -23.73
C GLY A 17 14.01 -10.61 -24.05
N LYS A 18 14.58 -9.68 -23.27
CA LYS A 18 14.51 -8.23 -23.49
C LYS A 18 15.74 -7.65 -24.17
N ARG A 19 16.73 -8.48 -24.53
CA ARG A 19 18.04 -8.07 -25.08
C ARG A 19 18.77 -7.06 -24.17
N LEU A 20 18.67 -7.25 -22.86
CA LEU A 20 19.33 -6.44 -21.84
C LEU A 20 20.52 -7.20 -21.26
N ALA A 21 21.55 -6.46 -20.86
CA ALA A 21 22.67 -7.06 -20.14
C ALA A 21 22.25 -7.44 -18.72
N GLU A 22 22.51 -8.70 -18.33
CA GLU A 22 22.27 -9.22 -16.99
C GLU A 22 23.33 -8.75 -15.98
N LEU A 23 24.56 -8.49 -16.43
CA LEU A 23 25.72 -8.06 -15.64
C LEU A 23 26.62 -7.12 -16.47
N PRO A 24 26.97 -5.93 -15.97
CA PRO A 24 26.30 -5.22 -14.88
C PRO A 24 24.91 -4.74 -15.32
N ALA A 25 23.86 -5.14 -14.60
CA ALA A 25 22.53 -4.60 -14.82
C ALA A 25 22.46 -3.16 -14.33
N HIS A 26 21.86 -2.28 -15.13
CA HIS A 26 21.56 -0.93 -14.67
C HIS A 26 20.39 -0.98 -13.67
N ALA A 27 20.38 -0.06 -12.70
CA ALA A 27 19.27 0.09 -11.75
C ALA A 27 17.87 0.16 -12.42
N TRP A 28 17.75 0.75 -13.63
CA TRP A 28 16.46 0.82 -14.33
C TRP A 28 16.02 -0.55 -14.85
N THR A 29 16.96 -1.42 -15.25
CA THR A 29 16.70 -2.80 -15.66
C THR A 29 16.08 -3.59 -14.51
N VAL A 30 16.63 -3.42 -13.31
CA VAL A 30 16.12 -4.06 -12.09
C VAL A 30 14.74 -3.51 -11.71
N ALA A 31 14.55 -2.19 -11.78
CA ALA A 31 13.23 -1.57 -11.57
C ALA A 31 12.18 -2.07 -12.57
N ALA A 32 12.55 -2.21 -13.84
CA ALA A 32 11.69 -2.75 -14.89
C ALA A 32 11.35 -4.23 -14.66
N TYR A 33 12.31 -5.04 -14.20
CA TYR A 33 12.07 -6.43 -13.81
C TYR A 33 11.06 -6.52 -12.66
N ILE A 34 11.21 -5.70 -11.62
CA ILE A 34 10.25 -5.64 -10.50
C ILE A 34 8.84 -5.32 -11.02
N ARG A 35 8.72 -4.31 -11.89
CA ARG A 35 7.42 -3.92 -12.49
C ARG A 35 6.80 -5.02 -13.33
N PHE A 36 7.61 -5.78 -14.05
CA PHE A 36 7.11 -6.89 -14.87
C PHE A 36 6.57 -8.04 -14.01
N HIS A 37 7.17 -8.29 -12.85
CA HIS A 37 6.77 -9.38 -11.96
C HIS A 37 5.79 -8.97 -10.85
N GLU A 38 5.51 -7.67 -10.67
CA GLU A 38 4.60 -7.10 -9.68
C GLU A 38 3.21 -7.76 -9.64
N GLN A 39 2.68 -8.20 -10.78
CA GLN A 39 1.35 -8.81 -10.87
C GLN A 39 1.32 -10.30 -10.50
N ARG A 40 2.47 -10.97 -10.54
CA ARG A 40 2.57 -12.44 -10.43
C ARG A 40 3.27 -12.91 -9.16
N LYS A 41 4.01 -12.00 -8.50
CA LYS A 41 4.83 -12.31 -7.33
C LYS A 41 4.48 -11.39 -6.18
N GLU A 42 4.48 -11.96 -4.98
CA GLU A 42 4.34 -11.19 -3.74
C GLU A 42 5.59 -10.35 -3.48
N HIS A 43 5.42 -9.26 -2.73
CA HIS A 43 6.50 -8.33 -2.40
C HIS A 43 7.70 -9.05 -1.74
N ALA A 44 7.45 -10.02 -0.86
CA ALA A 44 8.49 -10.81 -0.21
C ALA A 44 9.34 -11.60 -1.20
N GLU A 45 8.73 -12.23 -2.21
CA GLU A 45 9.45 -12.97 -3.25
C GLU A 45 10.31 -12.06 -4.12
N LEU A 46 9.81 -10.85 -4.41
CA LEU A 46 10.57 -9.83 -5.14
C LEU A 46 11.78 -9.37 -4.32
N GLN A 47 11.63 -9.14 -3.02
CA GLN A 47 12.76 -8.80 -2.14
C GLN A 47 13.83 -9.90 -2.11
N GLU A 48 13.42 -11.17 -2.04
CA GLU A 48 14.36 -12.30 -2.10
C GLU A 48 15.08 -12.37 -3.46
N ALA A 49 14.37 -12.15 -4.55
CA ALA A 49 14.97 -12.06 -5.88
C ALA A 49 15.99 -10.91 -5.97
N MET A 50 15.69 -9.75 -5.38
CA MET A 50 16.60 -8.60 -5.36
C MET A 50 17.87 -8.89 -4.58
N LYS A 51 17.77 -9.55 -3.42
CA LYS A 51 18.94 -9.95 -2.62
C LYS A 51 19.88 -10.85 -3.41
N GLU A 52 19.34 -11.77 -4.20
CA GLU A 52 20.16 -12.63 -5.07
C GLU A 52 20.81 -11.84 -6.21
N ILE A 53 20.05 -10.96 -6.89
CA ILE A 53 20.59 -10.11 -7.97
C ILE A 53 21.72 -9.23 -7.43
N ALA A 54 21.52 -8.57 -6.30
CA ALA A 54 22.54 -7.75 -5.63
C ALA A 54 23.79 -8.59 -5.31
N ARG A 55 23.61 -9.77 -4.71
CA ARG A 55 24.70 -10.70 -4.40
C ARG A 55 25.51 -11.07 -5.65
N ARG A 56 24.85 -11.35 -6.77
CA ARG A 56 25.51 -11.74 -8.02
C ARG A 56 26.35 -10.62 -8.61
N HIS A 57 25.90 -9.38 -8.49
CA HIS A 57 26.68 -8.20 -8.87
C HIS A 57 27.90 -8.03 -7.98
N LEU A 58 27.71 -8.11 -6.66
CA LEU A 58 28.79 -8.00 -5.67
C LEU A 58 29.85 -9.10 -5.84
N LEU A 59 29.44 -10.35 -6.06
CA LEU A 59 30.36 -11.48 -6.31
C LEU A 59 31.19 -11.31 -7.59
N LYS A 60 30.73 -10.50 -8.53
CA LYS A 60 31.44 -10.17 -9.77
C LYS A 60 32.22 -8.85 -9.68
N GLY A 61 32.20 -8.18 -8.53
CA GLY A 61 32.89 -6.91 -8.30
C GLY A 61 32.17 -5.68 -8.85
N TYR A 62 30.89 -5.80 -9.22
CA TYR A 62 30.08 -4.67 -9.67
C TYR A 62 29.37 -3.98 -8.51
N ALA A 63 28.99 -2.71 -8.72
CA ALA A 63 28.15 -1.97 -7.80
C ALA A 63 26.77 -2.66 -7.66
N ASP A 64 26.18 -2.56 -6.47
CA ASP A 64 24.85 -3.10 -6.20
C ASP A 64 23.77 -2.26 -6.91
N PRO A 65 23.05 -2.82 -7.92
CA PRO A 65 21.99 -2.10 -8.60
C PRO A 65 20.74 -1.89 -7.72
N VAL A 66 20.55 -2.70 -6.66
CA VAL A 66 19.38 -2.67 -5.77
C VAL A 66 19.46 -1.53 -4.76
N ALA A 67 20.66 -1.14 -4.34
CA ALA A 67 20.88 0.00 -3.45
C ALA A 67 20.42 1.35 -4.06
N ASN A 68 20.17 1.40 -5.37
CA ASN A 68 19.71 2.61 -6.04
C ASN A 68 18.29 3.01 -5.59
N LYS A 69 18.09 4.29 -5.27
CA LYS A 69 16.80 4.87 -4.83
C LYS A 69 15.64 4.55 -5.78
N MET A 70 15.88 4.47 -7.08
CA MET A 70 14.86 4.12 -8.05
C MET A 70 14.30 2.71 -7.84
N VAL A 71 15.17 1.75 -7.52
CA VAL A 71 14.76 0.36 -7.25
C VAL A 71 13.98 0.29 -5.94
N GLN A 72 14.45 0.98 -4.89
CA GLN A 72 13.76 1.08 -3.61
C GLN A 72 12.36 1.71 -3.75
N ASN A 73 12.27 2.89 -4.38
CA ASN A 73 10.98 3.53 -4.67
C ASN A 73 10.03 2.63 -5.48
N THR A 74 10.59 1.79 -6.35
CA THR A 74 9.80 0.85 -7.15
C THR A 74 9.21 -0.24 -6.27
N LEU A 75 10.01 -0.80 -5.34
CA LEU A 75 9.58 -1.79 -4.35
C LEU A 75 8.53 -1.22 -3.40
N ASP A 76 8.74 -0.03 -2.86
CA ASP A 76 7.78 0.63 -1.95
C ASP A 76 6.42 0.84 -2.63
N ARG A 77 6.44 1.24 -3.90
CA ARG A 77 5.22 1.39 -4.70
C ARG A 77 4.52 0.06 -4.96
N VAL A 78 5.28 -1.03 -5.16
CA VAL A 78 4.70 -2.38 -5.31
C VAL A 78 4.06 -2.82 -4.00
N GLU A 79 4.76 -2.65 -2.88
CA GLU A 79 4.24 -2.99 -1.54
C GLU A 79 2.93 -2.24 -1.26
N ASN A 80 2.92 -0.92 -1.48
CA ASN A 80 1.73 -0.10 -1.29
C ASN A 80 0.56 -0.55 -2.16
N ARG A 81 0.81 -0.97 -3.41
CA ARG A 81 -0.25 -1.48 -4.29
C ARG A 81 -0.76 -2.85 -3.87
N GLN A 82 0.12 -3.75 -3.44
CA GLN A 82 -0.29 -5.07 -2.95
C GLN A 82 -1.10 -4.93 -1.66
N ARG A 83 -0.67 -4.07 -0.73
CA ARG A 83 -1.41 -3.74 0.49
C ARG A 83 -2.78 -3.12 0.21
N ASN A 84 -2.85 -2.17 -0.73
CA ASN A 84 -4.10 -1.49 -1.06
C ASN A 84 -4.92 -2.20 -2.16
N ARG A 85 -4.54 -3.43 -2.55
CA ARG A 85 -5.19 -4.17 -3.64
C ARG A 85 -6.68 -4.37 -3.41
N HIS A 86 -7.11 -4.55 -2.16
CA HIS A 86 -8.51 -4.74 -1.80
C HIS A 86 -9.27 -3.41 -1.56
N HIS A 87 -8.56 -2.29 -1.48
CA HIS A 87 -9.13 -0.96 -1.22
C HIS A 87 -9.20 -0.09 -2.48
N HIS A 88 -8.94 -0.65 -3.66
CA HIS A 88 -8.93 0.12 -4.92
C HIS A 88 -10.30 0.74 -5.27
N SER A 89 -11.40 0.20 -4.75
CA SER A 89 -12.76 0.74 -4.90
C SER A 89 -13.23 1.59 -3.73
N ALA A 90 -12.48 1.65 -2.62
CA ALA A 90 -12.83 2.42 -1.43
C ALA A 90 -12.42 3.90 -1.59
N LEU A 91 -12.94 4.56 -2.64
CA LEU A 91 -12.66 5.97 -2.93
C LEU A 91 -13.36 6.92 -1.96
N PHE A 92 -14.42 6.45 -1.31
CA PHE A 92 -15.16 7.15 -0.29
C PHE A 92 -15.06 6.33 1.00
N GLU A 93 -14.83 7.00 2.13
CA GLU A 93 -15.12 6.39 3.43
C GLU A 93 -16.59 6.03 3.42
N GLU A 94 -16.92 4.75 3.65
CA GLU A 94 -18.30 4.36 3.90
C GLU A 94 -18.71 5.08 5.17
N ASP A 95 -19.36 6.24 5.03
CA ASP A 95 -20.11 6.86 6.12
C ASP A 95 -20.92 5.73 6.74
N PRO A 96 -20.79 5.46 8.05
CA PRO A 96 -21.55 4.39 8.66
C PRO A 96 -23.01 4.73 8.46
N VAL A 97 -23.66 4.07 7.50
CA VAL A 97 -25.11 4.08 7.35
C VAL A 97 -25.60 3.78 8.74
N GLN A 98 -26.25 4.76 9.36
CA GLN A 98 -26.79 4.62 10.70
C GLN A 98 -27.64 3.36 10.66
N LYS A 99 -27.13 2.25 11.21
CA LYS A 99 -27.92 1.03 11.37
C LYS A 99 -29.18 1.50 12.08
N PRO A 100 -30.38 1.25 11.54
CA PRO A 100 -31.59 1.66 12.22
C PRO A 100 -31.50 1.08 13.62
N ARG A 101 -31.46 1.98 14.60
CA ARG A 101 -31.43 1.62 16.01
C ARG A 101 -32.65 0.73 16.20
N PRO A 102 -32.52 -0.52 16.67
CA PRO A 102 -33.69 -1.34 16.92
C PRO A 102 -34.59 -0.56 17.88
N GLU A 103 -35.81 -0.25 17.44
CA GLU A 103 -36.80 0.43 18.26
C GLU A 103 -36.99 -0.43 19.51
N LYS A 104 -36.47 0.05 20.63
CA LYS A 104 -36.76 -0.51 21.94
C LYS A 104 -38.25 -0.27 22.16
N VAL A 105 -39.05 -1.32 22.01
CA VAL A 105 -40.41 -1.35 22.53
C VAL A 105 -40.29 -1.12 24.04
N ALA A 106 -40.82 0.01 24.51
CA ALA A 106 -40.73 0.41 25.91
C ALA A 106 -41.63 -0.48 26.79
N PRO A 107 -41.17 -0.92 27.97
CA PRO A 107 -42.04 -1.11 29.11
C PRO A 107 -42.25 0.24 29.82
N VAL A 108 -43.49 0.44 30.24
CA VAL A 108 -44.07 1.64 30.85
C VAL A 108 -43.58 1.84 32.30
N ALA A 109 -43.42 3.11 32.69
CA ALA A 109 -43.42 3.69 34.07
C ALA A 109 -42.34 3.21 35.07
N ASP A 110 -41.73 4.01 35.94
CA ASP A 110 -41.71 5.44 36.30
C ASP A 110 -40.40 5.63 37.09
N LYS A 111 -39.78 6.83 37.08
CA LYS A 111 -39.13 7.54 38.23
C LYS A 111 -38.44 8.82 37.74
N GLU A 112 -38.74 9.93 38.41
CA GLU A 112 -38.28 11.30 38.18
C GLU A 112 -36.80 11.58 38.59
N PRO A 113 -36.21 12.76 38.26
CA PRO A 113 -34.92 12.89 37.60
C PRO A 113 -33.75 13.33 38.50
N PRO A 114 -32.49 13.29 38.03
CA PRO A 114 -31.45 14.18 38.53
C PRO A 114 -31.04 15.24 37.49
N LYS A 115 -31.08 16.50 37.94
CA LYS A 115 -30.57 17.69 37.23
C LYS A 115 -29.06 17.56 36.99
N ALA A 116 -28.61 17.71 35.74
CA ALA A 116 -27.20 17.97 35.44
C ALA A 116 -27.03 18.79 34.16
N GLY A 117 -26.52 20.02 34.35
CA GLY A 117 -25.73 20.85 33.42
C GLY A 117 -26.10 20.90 31.94
N ARG A 118 -26.56 22.07 31.47
CA ARG A 118 -26.58 22.42 30.03
C ARG A 118 -25.16 22.25 29.44
N ARG A 119 -24.90 21.13 28.76
CA ARG A 119 -23.70 20.99 27.93
C ARG A 119 -23.85 21.90 26.72
N LYS A 120 -22.98 22.90 26.59
CA LYS A 120 -22.86 23.72 25.37
C LYS A 120 -22.40 22.80 24.24
N VAL A 121 -23.32 22.44 23.35
CA VAL A 121 -23.00 21.74 22.11
C VAL A 121 -22.47 22.78 21.11
N MET A 122 -21.32 22.51 20.49
CA MET A 122 -20.86 23.34 19.38
C MET A 122 -21.84 23.23 18.21
N ARG A 123 -22.18 24.37 17.61
CA ARG A 123 -23.15 24.43 16.52
C ARG A 123 -22.45 24.02 15.22
N ASN A 124 -22.95 22.97 14.55
CA ASN A 124 -22.42 22.48 13.27
C ASN A 124 -22.84 23.31 12.05
N GLU A 125 -23.50 24.46 12.26
CA GLU A 125 -23.97 25.32 11.17
C GLU A 125 -23.56 26.77 11.38
N PRO A 126 -22.90 27.41 10.39
CA PRO A 126 -22.55 28.82 10.46
C PRO A 126 -23.82 29.68 10.38
N LYS A 127 -23.87 30.75 11.19
CA LYS A 127 -25.01 31.66 11.24
C LYS A 127 -25.04 32.49 9.95
N LEU A 128 -26.01 32.23 9.06
CA LEU A 128 -26.20 33.07 7.87
C LEU A 128 -26.53 34.50 8.30
N VAL A 129 -25.67 35.45 7.94
CA VAL A 129 -25.91 36.88 8.13
C VAL A 129 -26.29 37.49 6.79
N ARG A 130 -27.43 38.18 6.73
CA ARG A 130 -27.82 38.99 5.57
C ARG A 130 -26.97 40.27 5.54
N ARG A 131 -26.23 40.50 4.45
CA ARG A 131 -25.64 41.81 4.18
C ARG A 131 -26.76 42.79 3.82
N LYS A 132 -26.86 43.89 4.56
CA LYS A 132 -27.72 45.03 4.22
C LYS A 132 -27.05 45.77 3.05
N ARG A 133 -27.79 46.04 1.98
CA ARG A 133 -27.34 46.85 0.85
C ARG A 133 -27.16 48.30 1.28
#